data_AF-A0AAV6K2M4-F1
#
_entry.id   AF-A0AAV6K2M4-F1
#
_cell.length_a   1.000
_cell.length_b   1.000
_cell.length_c   1.000
_cell.angle_alpha   90.00
_cell.angle_beta   90.00
_cell.angle_gamma   90.00
#
_symmetry.space_group_name_H-M   'P 1'
#
loop_
_entity.id
_entity.type
_entity.pdbx_description
1 polymer ?
#
loop_
_entity_poly.entity_id
_entity_poly.type
_entity_poly.pdbx_seq_one_letter_code
_entity_poly.pdbx_strand_id
1 'polypeptide(L)'
;MEKAPRSLVLRATPFFCLLLLSLLYTVEIRSRQVPSNQWKKTYPVESRIQDQNHLDLVLERLLEGDSQILLEANGFACHSDIHTEVCVSNRPVRIDTSTMTVYAPFSEGMLGASRTMSPYARKDDEVAMARVSPVQILQGSVIAPPACRYNHDVPAVVFSTGGFAGMFHEFNEVIIPLFLTTRHFQSRLSFIVTDYRPSLVDKFDKIISHLSSYEVINPAENGNVHCFPGAVVGLHFHDNLAINTTVVPEGDSMLDFKQFLRDSYNLKIQELSQTQTEKPLLILVSREKSRAFLNEHEMVTMMKALGFRVVVAKPHMMANTENFAKIVNSCSVMVGAHGAGLTNIVFLPEGAVLVQVVGLALEWPSTHYFGTPAPGMGLNYIEYKTEPEESSLISRYGRDHPVIADPASINAKGYQFYRAAYLIEQSFNIDVVSHCVMVLDSSWTCCKKNPDGDEGYYPALSTGMEGDGDDDDGDYDYAPAASTEDDDDNDSGFDSTLAA
;
A
#
# COMPACT_ATOMS: atom_id res chain seq x y z
N MET A 1 -72.38 35.94 -21.48
CA MET A 1 -72.81 35.43 -22.80
C MET A 1 -71.54 35.35 -23.63
N GLU A 2 -71.06 34.23 -24.17
CA GLU A 2 -71.52 32.85 -24.29
C GLU A 2 -70.29 31.92 -24.22
N LYS A 3 -70.48 30.74 -23.62
CA LYS A 3 -69.52 29.64 -23.63
C LYS A 3 -69.75 28.78 -24.88
N ALA A 4 -68.67 28.34 -25.52
CA ALA A 4 -68.64 27.27 -26.52
C ALA A 4 -67.45 26.33 -26.23
N PRO A 5 -67.48 25.06 -26.66
CA PRO A 5 -67.38 23.94 -25.71
C PRO A 5 -66.00 23.26 -25.64
N ARG A 6 -65.73 22.66 -24.47
CA ARG A 6 -64.58 21.79 -24.19
C ARG A 6 -64.81 20.41 -24.84
N SER A 7 -63.95 20.02 -25.79
CA SER A 7 -63.78 18.63 -26.19
C SER A 7 -62.84 17.92 -25.21
N LEU A 8 -63.32 16.85 -24.59
CA LEU A 8 -62.55 15.95 -23.73
C LEU A 8 -61.62 15.11 -24.62
N VAL A 9 -60.31 15.40 -24.63
CA VAL A 9 -59.30 14.44 -25.12
C VAL A 9 -58.73 13.74 -23.90
N LEU A 10 -59.18 12.49 -23.71
CA LEU A 10 -58.67 11.58 -22.68
C LEU A 10 -57.23 11.20 -23.06
N ARG A 11 -56.23 11.97 -22.61
CA ARG A 11 -54.81 11.60 -22.69
C ARG A 11 -54.50 10.52 -21.65
N ALA A 12 -54.85 9.28 -21.96
CA ALA A 12 -54.38 8.10 -21.25
C ALA A 12 -52.94 7.75 -21.68
N THR A 13 -51.99 8.64 -21.40
CA THR A 13 -50.55 8.42 -21.70
C THR A 13 -49.70 9.15 -20.65
N PRO A 14 -49.78 8.69 -19.38
CA PRO A 14 -48.53 8.49 -18.64
C PRO A 14 -48.48 7.17 -17.87
N PHE A 15 -49.60 6.44 -17.73
CA PHE A 15 -49.65 5.19 -16.95
C PHE A 15 -49.13 3.97 -17.73
N PHE A 16 -49.29 3.93 -19.06
CA PHE A 16 -48.76 2.81 -19.87
C PHE A 16 -47.23 2.81 -19.96
N CYS A 17 -46.57 3.98 -19.95
CA CYS A 17 -45.10 4.04 -19.94
C CYS A 17 -44.50 3.58 -18.61
N LEU A 18 -45.16 3.85 -17.47
CA LEU A 18 -44.70 3.39 -16.15
C LEU A 18 -44.91 1.88 -15.94
N LEU A 19 -45.96 1.30 -16.52
CA LEU A 19 -46.18 -0.15 -16.53
C LEU A 19 -45.20 -0.89 -17.45
N LEU A 20 -44.85 -0.31 -18.60
CA LEU A 20 -43.82 -0.89 -19.48
C LEU A 20 -42.41 -0.79 -18.89
N LEU A 21 -42.07 0.30 -18.20
CA LEU A 21 -40.78 0.43 -17.50
C LEU A 21 -40.66 -0.55 -16.32
N SER A 22 -41.72 -0.81 -15.55
CA SER A 22 -41.70 -1.80 -14.47
C SER A 22 -41.69 -3.25 -14.99
N LEU A 23 -42.33 -3.54 -16.13
CA LEU A 23 -42.23 -4.84 -16.80
C LEU A 23 -40.84 -5.06 -17.42
N LEU A 24 -40.18 -4.03 -17.97
CA LEU A 24 -38.82 -4.14 -18.46
C LEU A 24 -37.80 -4.28 -17.31
N TYR A 25 -37.98 -3.56 -16.19
CA TYR A 25 -37.13 -3.69 -15.01
C TYR A 25 -37.24 -5.09 -14.37
N THR A 26 -38.43 -5.70 -14.37
CA THR A 26 -38.61 -7.07 -13.85
C THR A 26 -38.10 -8.15 -14.82
N VAL A 27 -38.08 -7.90 -16.13
CA VAL A 27 -37.46 -8.81 -17.11
C VAL A 27 -35.93 -8.75 -17.04
N GLU A 28 -35.35 -7.58 -16.77
CA GLU A 28 -33.89 -7.43 -16.61
C GLU A 28 -33.37 -8.01 -15.28
N ILE A 29 -34.15 -7.91 -14.20
CA ILE A 29 -33.86 -8.58 -12.93
C ILE A 29 -34.05 -10.11 -13.04
N ARG A 30 -35.01 -10.58 -13.86
CA ARG A 30 -35.21 -12.02 -14.11
C ARG A 30 -34.18 -12.61 -15.08
N SER A 31 -33.52 -11.78 -15.90
CA SER A 31 -32.43 -12.17 -16.79
C SER A 31 -31.05 -12.24 -16.09
N ARG A 32 -30.92 -11.72 -14.86
CA ARG A 32 -29.70 -11.88 -14.02
C ARG A 32 -29.81 -12.94 -12.93
N GLN A 33 -30.91 -13.70 -12.90
CA GLN A 33 -30.93 -14.98 -12.18
C GLN A 33 -30.44 -16.08 -13.12
N VAL A 34 -29.13 -16.29 -13.13
CA VAL A 34 -28.57 -17.58 -13.55
C VAL A 34 -29.28 -18.66 -12.71
N PRO A 35 -29.89 -19.69 -13.31
CA PRO A 35 -30.41 -20.80 -12.54
C PRO A 35 -29.24 -21.48 -11.83
N SER A 36 -29.11 -21.25 -10.51
CA SER A 36 -28.33 -22.11 -9.63
C SER A 36 -29.07 -23.43 -9.51
N ASN A 37 -28.96 -24.28 -10.54
CA ASN A 37 -29.41 -25.67 -10.55
C ASN A 37 -28.80 -26.40 -11.76
N GLN A 38 -27.63 -26.99 -11.51
CA GLN A 38 -26.70 -27.77 -12.34
C GLN A 38 -25.37 -27.04 -12.17
N TRP A 39 -24.45 -27.47 -11.30
CA TRP A 39 -23.77 -28.75 -11.33
C TRP A 39 -23.59 -29.31 -9.90
N LYS A 40 -24.31 -30.36 -9.52
CA LYS A 40 -23.70 -31.37 -8.64
C LYS A 40 -22.72 -32.15 -9.50
N LYS A 41 -21.59 -31.52 -9.84
CA LYS A 41 -20.41 -32.27 -10.26
C LYS A 41 -19.97 -33.03 -9.02
N THR A 42 -20.30 -34.31 -8.95
CA THR A 42 -19.57 -35.22 -8.09
C THR A 42 -18.15 -35.23 -8.62
N TYR A 43 -17.33 -34.31 -8.14
CA TYR A 43 -15.91 -34.31 -8.44
C TYR A 43 -15.35 -35.65 -7.96
N PRO A 44 -14.54 -36.35 -8.79
CA PRO A 44 -13.87 -37.57 -8.37
C PRO A 44 -13.18 -37.36 -7.03
N VAL A 45 -13.20 -38.36 -6.16
CA VAL A 45 -12.54 -38.31 -4.85
C VAL A 45 -11.06 -37.94 -5.00
N GLU A 46 -10.42 -38.44 -6.06
CA GLU A 46 -9.03 -38.18 -6.41
C GLU A 46 -8.75 -36.71 -6.75
N SER A 47 -9.65 -36.01 -7.46
CA SER A 47 -9.47 -34.58 -7.74
C SER A 47 -9.65 -33.72 -6.48
N ARG A 48 -10.56 -34.13 -5.57
CA ARG A 48 -10.74 -33.46 -4.27
C ARG A 48 -9.55 -33.64 -3.34
N ILE A 49 -8.92 -34.83 -3.35
CA ILE A 49 -7.69 -35.08 -2.59
C ILE A 49 -6.55 -34.23 -3.16
N GLN A 50 -6.44 -34.12 -4.48
CA GLN A 50 -5.42 -33.29 -5.12
C GLN A 50 -5.60 -31.80 -4.83
N ASP A 51 -6.84 -31.28 -4.88
CA ASP A 51 -7.16 -29.90 -4.50
C ASP A 51 -6.86 -29.62 -3.01
N GLN A 52 -7.18 -30.56 -2.12
CA GLN A 52 -6.87 -30.42 -0.69
C GLN A 52 -5.36 -30.47 -0.42
N ASN A 53 -4.63 -31.40 -1.01
CA ASN A 53 -3.17 -31.48 -0.88
C ASN A 53 -2.49 -30.20 -1.39
N HIS A 54 -2.99 -29.61 -2.48
CA HIS A 54 -2.50 -28.33 -2.97
C HIS A 54 -2.79 -27.19 -1.99
N LEU A 55 -4.00 -27.14 -1.42
CA LEU A 55 -4.36 -26.15 -0.40
C LEU A 55 -3.48 -26.27 0.85
N ASP A 56 -3.24 -27.48 1.33
CA ASP A 56 -2.40 -27.73 2.50
C ASP A 56 -0.96 -27.21 2.26
N LEU A 57 -0.38 -27.49 1.09
CA LEU A 57 0.94 -26.97 0.71
C LEU A 57 0.97 -25.44 0.63
N VAL A 58 -0.06 -24.80 0.07
CA VAL A 58 -0.13 -23.33 -0.02
C VAL A 58 -0.24 -22.70 1.37
N LEU A 59 -1.04 -23.29 2.26
CA LEU A 59 -1.22 -22.79 3.62
C LEU A 59 0.03 -23.01 4.50
N GLU A 60 0.73 -24.13 4.33
CA GLU A 60 1.97 -24.44 5.03
C GLU A 60 3.08 -23.42 4.72
N ARG A 61 3.13 -22.87 3.50
CA ARG A 61 4.08 -21.82 3.09
C ARG A 61 3.96 -20.51 3.87
N LEU A 62 2.85 -20.28 4.57
CA LEU A 62 2.63 -19.10 5.40
C LEU A 62 3.17 -19.28 6.83
N LEU A 63 3.84 -20.40 7.11
CA LEU A 63 4.37 -20.74 8.41
C LEU A 63 5.84 -21.18 8.27
N GLU A 64 6.57 -21.15 9.38
CA GLU A 64 7.94 -21.67 9.49
C GLU A 64 8.12 -22.50 10.76
N GLY A 65 9.14 -23.38 10.72
CA GLY A 65 9.64 -24.13 11.87
C GLY A 65 8.54 -24.94 12.56
N ASP A 66 8.46 -24.83 13.89
CA ASP A 66 7.50 -25.57 14.72
C ASP A 66 6.04 -25.31 14.32
N SER A 67 5.74 -24.16 13.72
CA SER A 67 4.37 -23.83 13.30
C SER A 67 3.88 -24.73 12.15
N GLN A 68 4.76 -25.14 11.24
CA GLN A 68 4.41 -26.10 10.17
C GLN A 68 4.05 -27.47 10.77
N ILE A 69 4.87 -27.95 11.72
CA ILE A 69 4.62 -29.20 12.45
C ILE A 69 3.28 -29.14 13.21
N LEU A 70 2.98 -28.01 13.84
CA LEU A 70 1.71 -27.79 14.53
C LEU A 70 0.52 -27.78 13.57
N LEU A 71 0.67 -27.21 12.37
CA LEU A 71 -0.36 -27.21 11.34
C LEU A 71 -0.66 -28.63 10.86
N GLU A 72 0.37 -29.44 10.57
CA GLU A 72 0.19 -30.84 10.17
C GLU A 72 -0.53 -31.65 11.25
N ALA A 73 -0.10 -31.52 12.50
CA ALA A 73 -0.66 -32.30 13.60
C ALA A 73 -2.10 -31.88 13.97
N ASN A 74 -2.36 -30.57 14.04
CA ASN A 74 -3.58 -30.03 14.64
C ASN A 74 -4.55 -29.39 13.64
N GLY A 75 -4.10 -29.17 12.40
CA GLY A 75 -4.84 -28.42 11.39
C GLY A 75 -4.99 -26.93 11.67
N PHE A 76 -4.18 -26.42 12.59
CA PHE A 76 -4.12 -25.01 12.96
C PHE A 76 -2.75 -24.67 13.54
N ALA A 77 -2.22 -23.51 13.16
CA ALA A 77 -1.02 -22.93 13.77
C ALA A 77 -1.00 -21.42 13.53
N CYS A 78 -0.18 -20.70 14.30
CA CYS A 78 0.05 -19.29 14.08
C CYS A 78 1.56 -19.01 14.00
N HIS A 79 1.94 -18.16 13.06
CA HIS A 79 3.24 -17.53 12.99
C HIS A 79 3.14 -16.11 13.58
N SER A 80 4.13 -15.71 14.36
CA SER A 80 4.21 -14.36 14.89
C SER A 80 5.66 -13.92 15.01
N ASP A 81 5.93 -12.71 14.53
CA ASP A 81 7.16 -11.98 14.74
C ASP A 81 6.83 -10.58 15.33
N ILE A 82 7.77 -9.65 15.24
CA ILE A 82 7.61 -8.27 15.71
C ILE A 82 6.54 -7.50 14.91
N HIS A 83 6.44 -7.70 13.60
CA HIS A 83 5.54 -6.96 12.70
C HIS A 83 4.26 -7.70 12.33
N THR A 84 4.23 -9.02 12.50
CA THR A 84 3.22 -9.90 11.95
C THR A 84 2.63 -10.82 13.02
N GLU A 85 1.34 -11.06 12.92
CA GLU A 85 0.67 -12.21 13.53
C GLU A 85 -0.29 -12.80 12.48
N VAL A 86 -0.04 -14.05 12.10
CA VAL A 86 -0.84 -14.77 11.09
C VAL A 86 -1.20 -16.14 11.64
N CYS A 87 -2.50 -16.45 11.64
CA CYS A 87 -3.00 -17.77 12.01
C CYS A 87 -3.61 -18.48 10.81
N VAL A 88 -3.29 -19.76 10.66
CA VAL A 88 -3.64 -20.57 9.49
C VAL A 88 -4.40 -21.82 9.94
N SER A 89 -5.47 -22.15 9.23
CA SER A 89 -6.15 -23.45 9.35
C SER A 89 -6.28 -24.11 7.98
N ASN A 90 -5.79 -25.33 7.86
CA ASN A 90 -5.91 -26.18 6.66
C ASN A 90 -7.12 -27.14 6.73
N ARG A 91 -7.95 -26.98 7.76
CA ARG A 91 -9.18 -27.75 7.95
C ARG A 91 -10.40 -26.83 7.82
N PRO A 92 -11.59 -27.39 7.56
CA PRO A 92 -12.78 -26.57 7.37
C PRO A 92 -13.11 -25.68 8.57
N VAL A 93 -13.22 -24.38 8.33
CA VAL A 93 -13.55 -23.37 9.34
C VAL A 93 -14.97 -22.84 9.15
N ARG A 94 -15.55 -22.31 10.23
CA ARG A 94 -16.77 -21.49 10.16
C ARG A 94 -16.44 -20.09 10.66
N ILE A 95 -16.82 -19.07 9.90
CA ILE A 95 -16.55 -17.67 10.22
C ILE A 95 -17.89 -16.97 10.39
N ASP A 96 -18.21 -16.57 11.62
CA ASP A 96 -19.30 -15.66 11.90
C ASP A 96 -18.81 -14.23 11.67
N THR A 97 -19.20 -13.64 10.55
CA THR A 97 -18.78 -12.28 10.17
C THR A 97 -19.57 -11.21 10.94
N SER A 98 -20.69 -11.54 11.59
CA SER A 98 -21.40 -10.57 12.43
C SER A 98 -20.62 -10.24 13.71
N THR A 99 -19.89 -11.22 14.25
CA THR A 99 -19.08 -11.07 15.47
C THR A 99 -17.58 -11.16 15.21
N MET A 100 -17.17 -11.33 13.95
CA MET A 100 -15.81 -11.65 13.54
C MET A 100 -15.18 -12.78 14.38
N THR A 101 -15.91 -13.89 14.48
CA THR A 101 -15.48 -15.09 15.20
C THR A 101 -15.17 -16.23 14.23
N VAL A 102 -13.94 -16.73 14.27
CA VAL A 102 -13.45 -17.86 13.48
C VAL A 102 -13.46 -19.12 14.34
N TYR A 103 -14.31 -20.08 14.00
CA TYR A 103 -14.36 -21.40 14.62
C TYR A 103 -13.47 -22.37 13.83
N ALA A 104 -12.27 -22.65 14.35
CA ALA A 104 -11.29 -23.53 13.73
C ALA A 104 -11.24 -24.91 14.42
N PRO A 105 -11.08 -26.03 13.68
CA PRO A 105 -11.13 -27.38 14.24
C PRO A 105 -9.75 -27.88 14.67
N PHE A 106 -9.21 -27.32 15.77
CA PHE A 106 -7.96 -27.76 16.40
C PHE A 106 -8.19 -28.65 17.64
N SER A 107 -7.14 -29.37 18.05
CA SER A 107 -7.15 -30.34 19.16
C SER A 107 -7.43 -29.69 20.51
N GLU A 108 -8.14 -30.40 21.39
CA GLU A 108 -8.40 -29.95 22.76
C GLU A 108 -7.11 -29.85 23.58
N GLY A 109 -6.98 -28.79 24.39
CA GLY A 109 -5.79 -28.56 25.22
C GLY A 109 -4.64 -27.85 24.51
N MET A 110 -4.81 -27.41 23.25
CA MET A 110 -3.82 -26.60 22.55
C MET A 110 -3.73 -25.20 23.18
N LEU A 111 -2.72 -24.98 24.01
CA LEU A 111 -2.48 -23.71 24.71
C LEU A 111 -2.28 -22.58 23.69
N GLY A 112 -3.00 -21.46 23.88
CA GLY A 112 -2.90 -20.28 23.03
C GLY A 112 -3.62 -20.36 21.68
N ALA A 113 -4.25 -21.49 21.33
CA ALA A 113 -4.98 -21.63 20.06
C ALA A 113 -6.29 -20.84 20.02
N SER A 114 -7.06 -20.85 21.12
CA SER A 114 -8.16 -19.91 21.31
C SER A 114 -7.59 -18.54 21.69
N ARG A 115 -7.81 -17.53 20.84
CA ARG A 115 -7.17 -16.22 21.00
C ARG A 115 -7.94 -15.10 20.32
N THR A 116 -7.56 -13.88 20.64
CA THR A 116 -8.04 -12.66 19.98
C THR A 116 -6.83 -11.97 19.38
N MET A 117 -6.93 -11.58 18.10
CA MET A 117 -5.85 -10.91 17.37
C MET A 117 -6.42 -9.87 16.42
N SER A 118 -5.63 -8.88 16.05
CA SER A 118 -6.02 -7.85 15.09
C SER A 118 -5.39 -8.18 13.73
N PRO A 119 -6.18 -8.41 12.66
CA PRO A 119 -5.67 -8.98 11.42
C PRO A 119 -5.12 -7.89 10.49
N TYR A 120 -4.09 -7.17 10.94
CA TYR A 120 -3.45 -6.06 10.23
C TYR A 120 -1.93 -6.26 10.23
N ALA A 121 -1.25 -5.79 9.19
CA ALA A 121 0.22 -5.72 9.18
C ALA A 121 0.71 -4.69 10.20
N ARG A 122 1.97 -4.74 10.65
CA ARG A 122 2.52 -3.80 11.67
C ARG A 122 1.92 -3.99 13.07
N LYS A 123 1.94 -5.23 13.55
CA LYS A 123 1.52 -5.64 14.90
C LYS A 123 2.17 -4.80 16.01
N ASP A 124 3.42 -4.36 15.80
CA ASP A 124 4.20 -3.53 16.71
C ASP A 124 3.72 -2.08 16.82
N ASP A 125 2.90 -1.60 15.87
CA ASP A 125 2.44 -0.21 15.84
C ASP A 125 1.15 -0.04 16.64
N GLU A 126 1.28 0.36 17.91
CA GLU A 126 0.13 0.54 18.82
C GLU A 126 -0.90 1.55 18.29
N VAL A 127 -0.47 2.56 17.53
CA VAL A 127 -1.36 3.62 17.00
C VAL A 127 -2.20 3.08 15.85
N ALA A 128 -1.61 2.31 14.95
CA ALA A 128 -2.35 1.60 13.91
C ALA A 128 -3.31 0.59 14.54
N MET A 129 -2.82 -0.23 15.46
CA MET A 129 -3.56 -1.33 16.08
C MET A 129 -4.75 -0.85 16.93
N ALA A 130 -4.68 0.35 17.52
CA ALA A 130 -5.81 0.97 18.21
C ALA A 130 -7.03 1.25 17.30
N ARG A 131 -6.85 1.24 15.97
CA ARG A 131 -7.91 1.46 14.96
C ARG A 131 -8.39 0.16 14.29
N VAL A 132 -7.76 -0.96 14.60
CA VAL A 132 -8.05 -2.25 13.97
C VAL A 132 -8.98 -3.06 14.87
N SER A 133 -10.13 -3.48 14.33
CA SER A 133 -11.06 -4.33 15.05
C SER A 133 -10.48 -5.75 15.23
N PRO A 134 -10.54 -6.33 16.45
CA PRO A 134 -10.01 -7.65 16.69
C PRO A 134 -10.92 -8.76 16.11
N VAL A 135 -10.30 -9.88 15.76
CA VAL A 135 -10.93 -11.14 15.37
C VAL A 135 -10.70 -12.16 16.48
N GLN A 136 -11.75 -12.90 16.83
CA GLN A 136 -11.66 -13.97 17.82
C GLN A 136 -11.57 -15.33 17.13
N ILE A 137 -10.56 -16.13 17.48
CA ILE A 137 -10.39 -17.50 17.01
C ILE A 137 -10.73 -18.45 18.17
N LEU A 138 -11.68 -19.36 17.95
CA LEU A 138 -12.17 -20.31 18.94
C LEU A 138 -12.15 -21.73 18.42
N GLN A 139 -12.10 -22.70 19.35
CA GLN A 139 -12.19 -24.11 19.01
C GLN A 139 -13.60 -24.48 18.54
N GLY A 140 -13.71 -24.97 17.30
CA GLY A 140 -14.99 -25.34 16.69
C GLY A 140 -15.62 -26.64 17.19
N SER A 141 -14.89 -27.48 17.94
CA SER A 141 -15.38 -28.77 18.47
C SER A 141 -16.00 -28.67 19.87
N VAL A 142 -15.60 -27.67 20.67
CA VAL A 142 -16.07 -27.49 22.06
C VAL A 142 -17.30 -26.57 22.14
N ILE A 143 -17.41 -25.62 21.21
CA ILE A 143 -18.55 -24.70 21.10
C ILE A 143 -19.37 -25.15 19.90
N ALA A 144 -20.67 -25.44 20.07
CA ALA A 144 -21.56 -25.71 18.94
C ALA A 144 -21.63 -24.46 18.04
N PRO A 145 -20.90 -24.41 16.91
CA PRO A 145 -20.80 -23.18 16.14
C PRO A 145 -22.10 -22.96 15.38
N PRO A 146 -22.43 -21.70 15.02
CA PRO A 146 -23.60 -21.43 14.19
C PRO A 146 -23.58 -22.20 12.87
N ALA A 147 -24.76 -22.53 12.35
CA ALA A 147 -24.88 -23.25 11.08
C ALA A 147 -24.41 -22.37 9.91
N CYS A 148 -23.73 -22.99 8.93
CA CYS A 148 -23.29 -22.32 7.71
C CYS A 148 -24.48 -21.74 6.94
N ARG A 149 -24.47 -20.44 6.66
CA ARG A 149 -25.40 -19.82 5.72
C ARG A 149 -24.88 -19.92 4.29
N TYR A 150 -23.58 -19.69 4.11
CA TYR A 150 -22.88 -19.80 2.84
C TYR A 150 -21.74 -20.81 2.96
N ASN A 151 -21.55 -21.62 1.91
CA ASN A 151 -20.45 -22.58 1.81
C ASN A 151 -19.61 -22.23 0.59
N HIS A 152 -18.30 -22.14 0.80
CA HIS A 152 -17.31 -21.80 -0.21
C HIS A 152 -16.41 -23.01 -0.46
N ASP A 153 -15.87 -23.13 -1.67
CA ASP A 153 -14.94 -24.19 -2.10
C ASP A 153 -13.48 -23.71 -2.22
N VAL A 154 -13.21 -22.48 -1.76
CA VAL A 154 -11.89 -21.84 -1.68
C VAL A 154 -11.63 -21.34 -0.26
N PRO A 155 -10.38 -21.23 0.21
CA PRO A 155 -10.06 -20.71 1.54
C PRO A 155 -10.43 -19.23 1.71
N ALA A 156 -10.58 -18.81 2.96
CA ALA A 156 -10.75 -17.41 3.32
C ALA A 156 -9.41 -16.76 3.71
N VAL A 157 -9.25 -15.47 3.40
CA VAL A 157 -8.22 -14.61 4.01
C VAL A 157 -8.91 -13.45 4.71
N VAL A 158 -8.71 -13.35 6.02
CA VAL A 158 -9.30 -12.32 6.89
C VAL A 158 -8.24 -11.26 7.19
N PHE A 159 -8.51 -10.01 6.80
CA PHE A 159 -7.62 -8.87 7.09
C PHE A 159 -8.42 -7.58 7.33
N SER A 160 -7.78 -6.58 7.93
CA SER A 160 -8.35 -5.28 8.23
C SER A 160 -7.86 -4.21 7.26
N THR A 161 -8.73 -3.23 6.94
CA THR A 161 -8.33 -1.97 6.32
C THR A 161 -8.37 -0.77 7.29
N GLY A 162 -8.41 -1.00 8.60
CA GLY A 162 -8.71 0.02 9.60
C GLY A 162 -7.56 0.93 10.05
N GLY A 163 -6.30 0.51 9.87
CA GLY A 163 -5.10 1.20 10.39
C GLY A 163 -4.81 2.57 9.77
N PHE A 164 -3.62 2.76 9.22
CA PHE A 164 -3.26 4.03 8.60
C PHE A 164 -3.87 4.17 7.20
N ALA A 165 -3.91 5.41 6.71
CA ALA A 165 -4.45 5.80 5.41
C ALA A 165 -3.42 6.61 4.63
N GLY A 166 -3.61 6.73 3.33
CA GLY A 166 -2.67 7.42 2.45
C GLY A 166 -1.78 6.45 1.68
N MET A 167 -1.24 6.92 0.56
CA MET A 167 -0.62 6.08 -0.47
C MET A 167 0.47 5.15 0.07
N PHE A 168 1.31 5.66 0.98
CA PHE A 168 2.38 4.90 1.61
C PHE A 168 1.82 3.74 2.42
N HIS A 169 0.98 4.03 3.41
CA HIS A 169 0.38 3.01 4.28
C HIS A 169 -0.50 2.01 3.53
N GLU A 170 -1.25 2.47 2.53
CA GLU A 170 -2.05 1.57 1.68
C GLU A 170 -1.18 0.54 0.97
N PHE A 171 -0.04 0.94 0.41
CA PHE A 171 0.90 -0.01 -0.20
C PHE A 171 1.64 -0.85 0.83
N ASN A 172 2.16 -0.19 1.86
CA ASN A 172 3.05 -0.76 2.85
C ASN A 172 2.35 -1.78 3.75
N GLU A 173 1.17 -1.45 4.23
CA GLU A 173 0.49 -2.17 5.31
C GLU A 173 -0.69 -3.01 4.80
N VAL A 174 -1.11 -2.80 3.54
CA VAL A 174 -2.23 -3.55 2.95
C VAL A 174 -1.82 -4.24 1.66
N ILE A 175 -1.41 -3.52 0.61
CA ILE A 175 -1.24 -4.12 -0.72
C ILE A 175 -0.04 -5.08 -0.81
N ILE A 176 1.15 -4.71 -0.32
CA ILE A 176 2.31 -5.61 -0.30
C ILE A 176 2.05 -6.80 0.64
N PRO A 177 1.54 -6.60 1.88
CA PRO A 177 1.16 -7.71 2.76
C PRO A 177 0.11 -8.65 2.19
N LEU A 178 -0.89 -8.12 1.48
CA LEU A 178 -1.86 -8.94 0.76
C LEU A 178 -1.19 -9.77 -0.32
N PHE A 179 -0.34 -9.16 -1.14
CA PHE A 179 0.39 -9.87 -2.17
C PHE A 179 1.21 -11.03 -1.60
N LEU A 180 2.02 -10.76 -0.56
CA LEU A 180 2.82 -11.76 0.15
C LEU A 180 1.96 -12.92 0.65
N THR A 181 0.85 -12.58 1.30
CA THR A 181 0.00 -13.58 1.94
C THR A 181 -0.81 -14.39 0.93
N THR A 182 -1.09 -13.84 -0.26
CA THR A 182 -2.17 -14.38 -1.13
C THR A 182 -1.79 -14.77 -2.55
N ARG A 183 -0.64 -14.33 -3.09
CA ARG A 183 -0.23 -14.63 -4.47
C ARG A 183 -0.25 -16.13 -4.79
N HIS A 184 0.20 -16.97 -3.84
CA HIS A 184 0.31 -18.41 -4.01
C HIS A 184 -1.04 -19.14 -4.18
N PHE A 185 -2.16 -18.51 -3.83
CA PHE A 185 -3.49 -19.07 -4.05
C PHE A 185 -3.97 -18.93 -5.51
N GLN A 186 -3.24 -18.19 -6.36
CA GLN A 186 -3.55 -18.02 -7.79
C GLN A 186 -5.02 -17.62 -8.03
N SER A 187 -5.48 -16.59 -7.30
CA SER A 187 -6.85 -16.07 -7.33
C SER A 187 -7.94 -17.00 -6.77
N ARG A 188 -7.59 -18.19 -6.26
CA ARG A 188 -8.51 -19.17 -5.65
C ARG A 188 -8.65 -18.99 -4.14
N LEU A 189 -9.10 -17.82 -3.70
CA LEU A 189 -9.45 -17.53 -2.30
C LEU A 189 -10.57 -16.50 -2.24
N SER A 190 -11.23 -16.37 -1.09
CA SER A 190 -12.19 -15.29 -0.80
C SER A 190 -11.65 -14.36 0.27
N PHE A 191 -11.76 -13.05 0.06
CA PHE A 191 -11.40 -12.07 1.08
C PHE A 191 -12.56 -11.80 2.04
N ILE A 192 -12.25 -11.66 3.33
CA ILE A 192 -13.14 -11.09 4.35
C ILE A 192 -12.42 -9.88 4.94
N VAL A 193 -12.98 -8.69 4.77
CA VAL A 193 -12.30 -7.43 5.08
C VAL A 193 -12.97 -6.74 6.27
N THR A 194 -12.32 -6.75 7.43
CA THR A 194 -12.76 -5.98 8.60
C THR A 194 -12.40 -4.51 8.46
N ASP A 195 -13.09 -3.64 9.21
CA ASP A 195 -12.88 -2.19 9.16
C ASP A 195 -12.93 -1.67 7.71
N TYR A 196 -13.92 -2.15 6.96
CA TYR A 196 -14.02 -2.03 5.51
C TYR A 196 -14.01 -0.56 5.07
N ARG A 197 -12.99 -0.15 4.30
CA ARG A 197 -12.90 1.16 3.66
C ARG A 197 -13.25 1.06 2.17
N PRO A 198 -14.44 1.49 1.73
CA PRO A 198 -14.84 1.43 0.33
C PRO A 198 -13.86 2.15 -0.60
N SER A 199 -13.38 3.32 -0.18
CA SER A 199 -12.42 4.12 -0.97
C SER A 199 -11.10 3.38 -1.26
N LEU A 200 -10.61 2.55 -0.35
CA LEU A 200 -9.40 1.75 -0.57
C LEU A 200 -9.68 0.60 -1.53
N VAL A 201 -10.77 -0.14 -1.28
CA VAL A 201 -11.13 -1.30 -2.10
C VAL A 201 -11.41 -0.88 -3.55
N ASP A 202 -12.16 0.21 -3.74
CA ASP A 202 -12.45 0.75 -5.06
C ASP A 202 -11.17 1.24 -5.77
N LYS A 203 -10.27 1.90 -5.03
CA LYS A 203 -8.99 2.40 -5.57
C LYS A 203 -8.07 1.28 -6.07
N PHE A 204 -8.09 0.12 -5.40
CA PHE A 204 -7.23 -1.02 -5.70
C PHE A 204 -7.99 -2.23 -6.26
N ASP A 205 -9.19 -2.03 -6.82
CA ASP A 205 -10.04 -3.10 -7.40
C ASP A 205 -9.26 -4.00 -8.37
N LYS A 206 -8.41 -3.44 -9.23
CA LYS A 206 -7.58 -4.21 -10.17
C LYS A 206 -6.59 -5.15 -9.49
N ILE A 207 -6.04 -4.75 -8.36
CA ILE A 207 -5.12 -5.57 -7.57
C ILE A 207 -5.91 -6.65 -6.83
N ILE A 208 -6.99 -6.25 -6.14
CA ILE A 208 -7.80 -7.16 -5.33
C ILE A 208 -8.45 -8.24 -6.20
N SER A 209 -8.99 -7.88 -7.36
CA SER A 209 -9.58 -8.82 -8.34
C SER A 209 -8.55 -9.71 -9.04
N HIS A 210 -7.28 -9.32 -9.08
CA HIS A 210 -6.20 -10.19 -9.53
C HIS A 210 -5.79 -11.18 -8.44
N LEU A 211 -5.80 -10.79 -7.16
CA LEU A 211 -5.50 -11.68 -6.03
C LEU A 211 -6.65 -12.63 -5.66
N SER A 212 -7.90 -12.30 -6.03
CA SER A 212 -9.08 -13.14 -5.78
C SER A 212 -10.11 -13.01 -6.91
N SER A 213 -10.58 -14.15 -7.42
CA SER A 213 -11.68 -14.20 -8.39
C SER A 213 -13.08 -14.13 -7.74
N TYR A 214 -13.16 -13.89 -6.44
CA TYR A 214 -14.40 -13.91 -5.65
C TYR A 214 -14.69 -12.51 -5.10
N GLU A 215 -15.97 -12.21 -4.88
CA GLU A 215 -16.38 -10.94 -4.29
C GLU A 215 -15.85 -10.81 -2.86
N VAL A 216 -15.40 -9.60 -2.51
CA VAL A 216 -14.94 -9.28 -1.15
C VAL A 216 -16.14 -9.33 -0.20
N ILE A 217 -16.02 -10.10 0.88
CA ILE A 217 -17.04 -10.15 1.93
C ILE A 217 -16.79 -8.99 2.89
N ASN A 218 -17.75 -8.06 2.94
CA ASN A 218 -17.80 -6.96 3.91
C ASN A 218 -18.69 -7.35 5.11
N PRO A 219 -18.10 -7.60 6.29
CA PRO A 219 -18.85 -7.94 7.51
C PRO A 219 -19.88 -6.86 7.93
N ALA A 220 -19.61 -5.58 7.64
CA ALA A 220 -20.43 -4.46 8.09
C ALA A 220 -21.77 -4.35 7.34
N GLU A 221 -21.87 -4.87 6.11
CA GLU A 221 -23.10 -4.78 5.32
C GLU A 221 -24.05 -5.96 5.56
N ASN A 222 -23.52 -7.19 5.61
CA ASN A 222 -24.33 -8.41 5.62
C ASN A 222 -23.69 -9.53 6.43
N GLY A 223 -23.41 -9.26 7.71
CA GLY A 223 -22.88 -10.26 8.64
C GLY A 223 -23.69 -11.57 8.62
N ASN A 224 -23.02 -12.66 8.28
CA ASN A 224 -23.55 -14.02 8.18
C ASN A 224 -22.45 -15.04 8.57
N VAL A 225 -22.83 -16.31 8.65
CA VAL A 225 -21.88 -17.41 8.91
C VAL A 225 -21.46 -18.05 7.59
N HIS A 226 -20.16 -18.00 7.30
CA HIS A 226 -19.53 -18.51 6.08
C HIS A 226 -18.64 -19.72 6.43
N CYS A 227 -18.67 -20.75 5.60
CA CYS A 227 -17.87 -21.95 5.80
C CYS A 227 -16.88 -22.14 4.64
N PHE A 228 -15.62 -22.37 4.99
CA PHE A 228 -14.49 -22.45 4.05
C PHE A 228 -13.69 -23.73 4.31
N PRO A 229 -13.03 -24.32 3.31
CA PRO A 229 -12.17 -25.49 3.46
C PRO A 229 -10.89 -25.22 4.28
N GLY A 230 -10.49 -23.96 4.41
CA GLY A 230 -9.38 -23.47 5.23
C GLY A 230 -9.44 -21.95 5.36
N ALA A 231 -8.59 -21.37 6.20
CA ALA A 231 -8.51 -19.92 6.34
C ALA A 231 -7.15 -19.41 6.83
N VAL A 232 -6.89 -18.15 6.51
CA VAL A 232 -5.78 -17.33 7.01
C VAL A 232 -6.39 -16.11 7.72
N VAL A 233 -5.87 -15.77 8.90
CA VAL A 233 -6.26 -14.58 9.67
C VAL A 233 -5.00 -13.75 9.93
N GLY A 234 -4.96 -12.53 9.40
CA GLY A 234 -3.76 -11.67 9.42
C GLY A 234 -3.06 -11.59 8.07
N LEU A 235 -2.03 -10.74 8.00
CA LEU A 235 -1.20 -10.53 6.80
C LEU A 235 0.28 -10.56 7.20
N HIS A 236 1.13 -11.15 6.34
CA HIS A 236 2.59 -11.08 6.49
C HIS A 236 3.14 -9.72 6.09
N PHE A 237 4.11 -9.22 6.85
CA PHE A 237 4.81 -7.97 6.59
C PHE A 237 6.32 -8.19 6.77
N HIS A 238 7.11 -7.91 5.73
CA HIS A 238 8.57 -8.10 5.77
C HIS A 238 9.28 -6.83 6.26
N ASP A 239 9.07 -5.70 5.59
CA ASP A 239 9.59 -4.38 5.99
C ASP A 239 8.92 -3.28 5.13
N ASN A 240 9.29 -2.01 5.34
CA ASN A 240 8.76 -0.87 4.63
C ASN A 240 8.99 -0.96 3.12
N LEU A 241 7.90 -1.05 2.34
CA LEU A 241 7.90 -1.19 0.89
C LEU A 241 8.86 -2.26 0.36
N ALA A 242 9.06 -3.33 1.12
CA ALA A 242 10.05 -4.35 0.83
C ALA A 242 9.47 -5.76 0.96
N ILE A 243 10.07 -6.67 0.19
CA ILE A 243 9.83 -8.09 0.23
C ILE A 243 11.19 -8.77 0.32
N ASN A 244 11.44 -9.42 1.45
CA ASN A 244 12.59 -10.31 1.64
C ASN A 244 12.27 -11.73 1.14
N THR A 245 13.09 -12.26 0.22
CA THR A 245 12.88 -13.58 -0.40
C THR A 245 13.08 -14.75 0.56
N THR A 246 13.78 -14.54 1.68
CA THR A 246 14.14 -15.59 2.65
C THR A 246 13.33 -15.52 3.95
N VAL A 247 12.38 -14.59 4.04
CA VAL A 247 11.47 -14.48 5.18
C VAL A 247 10.12 -15.05 4.76
N VAL A 248 9.43 -15.73 5.67
CA VAL A 248 8.12 -16.33 5.39
C VAL A 248 7.07 -15.25 5.08
N PRO A 249 6.34 -15.36 3.96
CA PRO A 249 6.36 -16.46 2.98
C PRO A 249 7.53 -16.32 1.99
N GLU A 250 8.34 -17.38 1.87
CA GLU A 250 9.56 -17.33 1.08
C GLU A 250 9.31 -17.35 -0.44
N GLY A 251 10.26 -16.76 -1.18
CA GLY A 251 10.43 -16.98 -2.63
C GLY A 251 9.91 -15.87 -3.54
N ASP A 252 9.06 -14.97 -3.05
CA ASP A 252 8.69 -13.76 -3.80
C ASP A 252 9.71 -12.63 -3.55
N SER A 253 9.84 -11.74 -4.53
CA SER A 253 10.68 -10.53 -4.45
C SER A 253 9.88 -9.27 -4.74
N MET A 254 10.47 -8.09 -4.48
CA MET A 254 9.90 -6.82 -4.91
C MET A 254 9.78 -6.72 -6.43
N LEU A 255 10.62 -7.41 -7.21
CA LEU A 255 10.48 -7.47 -8.67
C LEU A 255 9.24 -8.29 -9.08
N ASP A 256 8.94 -9.39 -8.37
CA ASP A 256 7.73 -10.19 -8.60
C ASP A 256 6.45 -9.40 -8.27
N PHE A 257 6.50 -8.59 -7.22
CA PHE A 257 5.42 -7.67 -6.86
C PHE A 257 5.23 -6.60 -7.94
N LYS A 258 6.30 -5.97 -8.42
CA LYS A 258 6.23 -4.99 -9.52
C LYS A 258 5.69 -5.62 -10.80
N GLN A 259 6.09 -6.85 -11.12
CA GLN A 259 5.54 -7.57 -12.25
C GLN A 259 4.03 -7.82 -12.08
N PHE A 260 3.61 -8.25 -10.89
CA PHE A 260 2.19 -8.41 -10.57
C PHE A 260 1.39 -7.11 -10.70
N LEU A 261 1.93 -5.97 -10.28
CA LEU A 261 1.28 -4.67 -10.48
C LEU A 261 1.14 -4.34 -11.98
N ARG A 262 2.17 -4.60 -12.79
CA ARG A 262 2.10 -4.42 -14.24
C ARG A 262 0.99 -5.26 -14.85
N ASP A 263 0.90 -6.52 -14.46
CA ASP A 263 -0.13 -7.44 -14.97
C ASP A 263 -1.53 -6.98 -14.53
N SER A 264 -1.70 -6.60 -13.26
CA SER A 264 -2.98 -6.12 -12.70
C SER A 264 -3.54 -4.90 -13.44
N TYR A 265 -2.66 -3.96 -13.82
CA TYR A 265 -3.06 -2.74 -14.53
C TYR A 265 -2.85 -2.81 -16.05
N ASN A 266 -2.48 -3.97 -16.60
CA ASN A 266 -2.14 -4.18 -18.01
C ASN A 266 -1.12 -3.16 -18.54
N LEU A 267 -0.07 -2.89 -17.75
CA LEU A 267 1.00 -1.97 -18.11
C LEU A 267 1.92 -2.59 -19.14
N LYS A 268 2.27 -1.83 -20.19
CA LYS A 268 3.19 -2.30 -21.23
C LYS A 268 4.63 -2.26 -20.72
N ILE A 269 5.41 -3.29 -21.01
CA ILE A 269 6.86 -3.26 -20.80
C ILE A 269 7.43 -2.19 -21.73
N GLN A 270 7.97 -1.12 -21.17
CA GLN A 270 8.86 -0.21 -21.89
C GLN A 270 10.28 -0.57 -21.51
N GLU A 271 11.00 -1.21 -22.43
CA GLU A 271 12.45 -1.25 -22.31
C GLU A 271 12.96 0.19 -22.52
N LEU A 272 13.61 0.75 -21.49
CA LEU A 272 14.19 2.10 -21.51
C LEU A 272 15.18 2.31 -22.68
N SER A 273 15.63 1.22 -23.33
CA SER A 273 16.57 1.19 -24.44
C SER A 273 15.95 1.39 -25.84
N GLN A 274 14.62 1.24 -26.00
CA GLN A 274 14.01 1.11 -27.34
C GLN A 274 13.59 2.44 -28.00
N THR A 275 13.68 3.58 -27.30
CA THR A 275 13.31 4.89 -27.86
C THR A 275 14.48 5.87 -27.82
N GLN A 276 15.58 5.55 -28.52
CA GLN A 276 16.70 6.51 -28.70
C GLN A 276 16.30 7.82 -29.41
N THR A 277 15.09 7.89 -29.96
CA THR A 277 14.57 9.05 -30.69
C THR A 277 13.68 9.97 -29.85
N GLU A 278 13.21 9.56 -28.67
CA GLU A 278 12.34 10.39 -27.82
C GLU A 278 13.05 10.82 -26.52
N LYS A 279 12.78 12.06 -26.10
CA LYS A 279 13.29 12.59 -24.82
C LYS A 279 12.80 11.73 -23.65
N PRO A 280 13.67 11.30 -22.72
CA PRO A 280 13.26 10.52 -21.55
C PRO A 280 12.25 11.29 -20.71
N LEU A 281 11.28 10.58 -20.14
CA LEU A 281 10.26 11.17 -19.27
C LEU A 281 10.80 11.31 -17.86
N LEU A 282 10.69 12.51 -17.31
CA LEU A 282 10.91 12.81 -15.90
C LEU A 282 9.59 13.24 -15.26
N ILE A 283 9.27 12.65 -14.11
CA ILE A 283 8.13 13.08 -13.27
C ILE A 283 8.68 13.88 -12.09
N LEU A 284 8.17 15.10 -11.92
CA LEU A 284 8.36 15.88 -10.70
C LEU A 284 7.10 15.76 -9.86
N VAL A 285 7.19 15.10 -8.70
CA VAL A 285 6.09 14.97 -7.75
C VAL A 285 5.92 16.33 -7.05
N SER A 286 4.80 16.98 -7.35
CA SER A 286 4.45 18.31 -6.87
C SER A 286 3.63 18.22 -5.59
N ARG A 287 3.90 19.12 -4.66
CA ARG A 287 3.16 19.27 -3.40
C ARG A 287 2.71 20.71 -3.26
N GLU A 288 1.47 20.89 -2.80
CA GLU A 288 0.84 22.22 -2.71
C GLU A 288 0.81 22.76 -1.28
N LYS A 289 0.79 21.89 -0.25
CA LYS A 289 0.67 22.30 1.16
C LYS A 289 1.98 22.28 1.92
N SER A 290 2.53 21.08 2.12
CA SER A 290 3.73 20.86 2.92
C SER A 290 4.88 20.37 2.05
N ARG A 291 6.13 20.62 2.47
CA ARG A 291 7.35 20.25 1.74
C ARG A 291 7.27 20.61 0.24
N ALA A 292 6.66 21.76 -0.05
CA ALA A 292 6.42 22.23 -1.41
C ALA A 292 7.71 22.80 -2.02
N PHE A 293 7.84 22.73 -3.34
CA PHE A 293 8.93 23.37 -4.06
C PHE A 293 8.57 24.83 -4.38
N LEU A 294 9.17 25.77 -3.66
CA LEU A 294 8.93 27.21 -3.80
C LEU A 294 9.41 27.75 -5.15
N ASN A 295 10.40 27.09 -5.76
CA ASN A 295 10.94 27.41 -7.09
C ASN A 295 10.66 26.30 -8.12
N GLU A 296 9.52 25.60 -8.03
CA GLU A 296 9.13 24.50 -8.93
C GLU A 296 9.27 24.85 -10.43
N HIS A 297 8.91 26.07 -10.82
CA HIS A 297 9.02 26.52 -12.20
C HIS A 297 10.47 26.53 -12.71
N GLU A 298 11.42 26.93 -11.86
CA GLU A 298 12.85 26.95 -12.18
C GLU A 298 13.38 25.52 -12.29
N MET A 299 12.99 24.64 -11.38
CA MET A 299 13.32 23.21 -11.44
C MET A 299 12.83 22.58 -12.75
N VAL A 300 11.57 22.82 -13.14
CA VAL A 300 11.00 22.31 -14.39
C VAL A 300 11.75 22.87 -15.61
N THR A 301 12.13 24.14 -15.58
CA THR A 301 12.88 24.78 -16.67
C THR A 301 14.26 24.15 -16.81
N MET A 302 14.97 23.93 -15.71
CA MET A 302 16.25 23.24 -15.68
C MET A 302 16.12 21.80 -16.21
N MET A 303 15.15 21.02 -15.71
CA MET A 303 14.93 19.64 -16.15
C MET A 303 14.63 19.53 -17.65
N LYS A 304 13.88 20.50 -18.22
CA LYS A 304 13.65 20.58 -19.68
C LYS A 304 14.91 20.94 -20.45
N ALA A 305 15.74 21.84 -19.91
CA ALA A 305 17.03 22.23 -20.49
C ALA A 305 18.01 21.04 -20.51
N LEU A 306 17.94 20.15 -19.52
CA LEU A 306 18.67 18.88 -19.48
C LEU A 306 18.20 17.84 -20.50
N GLY A 307 17.15 18.14 -21.27
CA GLY A 307 16.68 17.27 -22.33
C GLY A 307 15.55 16.32 -21.92
N PHE A 308 15.00 16.42 -20.71
CA PHE A 308 13.85 15.62 -20.30
C PHE A 308 12.53 16.18 -20.84
N ARG A 309 11.57 15.28 -21.09
CA ARG A 309 10.16 15.62 -21.12
C ARG A 309 9.65 15.59 -19.68
N VAL A 310 9.18 16.71 -19.16
CA VAL A 310 8.80 16.83 -17.74
C VAL A 310 7.28 16.77 -17.57
N VAL A 311 6.82 15.92 -16.65
CA VAL A 311 5.45 15.91 -16.13
C VAL A 311 5.47 16.33 -14.67
N VAL A 312 4.75 17.39 -14.35
CA VAL A 312 4.53 17.81 -12.96
C VAL A 312 3.32 17.05 -12.43
N ALA A 313 3.55 16.09 -11.54
CA ALA A 313 2.52 15.23 -10.98
C ALA A 313 1.91 15.86 -9.72
N LYS A 314 0.72 16.44 -9.88
CA LYS A 314 -0.06 17.02 -8.79
C LYS A 314 -0.92 15.96 -8.06
N PRO A 315 -1.37 16.21 -6.82
CA PRO A 315 -2.19 15.27 -6.04
C PRO A 315 -3.40 14.70 -6.80
N HIS A 316 -4.19 15.54 -7.47
CA HIS A 316 -5.36 15.09 -8.24
C HIS A 316 -5.02 14.12 -9.38
N MET A 317 -3.81 14.19 -9.96
CA MET A 317 -3.37 13.25 -10.99
C MET A 317 -3.08 11.87 -10.41
N MET A 318 -2.62 11.83 -9.15
CA MET A 318 -2.29 10.60 -8.43
C MET A 318 -3.52 9.92 -7.81
N ALA A 319 -4.67 10.62 -7.74
CA ALA A 319 -5.91 10.08 -7.19
C ALA A 319 -6.45 8.87 -7.99
N ASN A 320 -6.18 8.82 -9.30
CA ASN A 320 -6.49 7.65 -10.13
C ASN A 320 -5.23 6.79 -10.31
N THR A 321 -5.10 5.76 -9.46
CA THR A 321 -3.94 4.86 -9.43
C THR A 321 -3.66 4.21 -10.80
N GLU A 322 -4.69 3.72 -11.50
CA GLU A 322 -4.52 3.04 -12.79
C GLU A 322 -3.93 3.98 -13.85
N ASN A 323 -4.50 5.18 -13.99
CA ASN A 323 -4.03 6.14 -14.98
C ASN A 323 -2.64 6.66 -14.65
N PHE A 324 -2.37 6.93 -13.37
CA PHE A 324 -1.06 7.41 -12.97
C PHE A 324 0.02 6.32 -13.09
N ALA A 325 -0.30 5.07 -12.78
CA ALA A 325 0.60 3.93 -12.98
C ALA A 325 1.07 3.80 -14.45
N LYS A 326 0.19 4.07 -15.43
CA LYS A 326 0.56 4.09 -16.86
C LYS A 326 1.60 5.17 -17.19
N ILE A 327 1.50 6.33 -16.55
CA ILE A 327 2.45 7.44 -16.73
C ILE A 327 3.78 7.07 -16.06
N VAL A 328 3.73 6.61 -14.81
CA VAL A 328 4.93 6.26 -14.03
C VAL A 328 5.69 5.10 -14.64
N ASN A 329 5.01 4.08 -15.17
CA ASN A 329 5.65 2.95 -15.85
C ASN A 329 6.37 3.35 -17.15
N SER A 330 6.17 4.57 -17.65
CA SER A 330 6.93 5.15 -18.77
C SER A 330 8.03 6.13 -18.37
N CYS A 331 8.25 6.30 -17.07
CA CYS A 331 9.13 7.29 -16.51
C CYS A 331 10.55 6.74 -16.32
N SER A 332 11.56 7.53 -16.70
CA SER A 332 12.98 7.18 -16.49
C SER A 332 13.51 7.76 -15.18
N VAL A 333 12.99 8.91 -14.74
CA VAL A 333 13.42 9.62 -13.53
C VAL A 333 12.23 10.17 -12.77
N MET A 334 12.08 9.82 -11.50
CA MET A 334 11.12 10.45 -10.60
C MET A 334 11.86 11.32 -9.59
N VAL A 335 11.48 12.59 -9.49
CA VAL A 335 12.00 13.56 -8.53
C VAL A 335 10.87 13.98 -7.59
N GLY A 336 11.12 14.03 -6.29
CA GLY A 336 10.14 14.55 -5.35
C GLY A 336 10.68 14.69 -3.94
N ALA A 337 10.04 15.54 -3.16
CA ALA A 337 10.27 15.63 -1.72
C ALA A 337 9.82 14.35 -1.02
N HIS A 338 10.52 13.97 0.05
CA HIS A 338 10.08 12.90 0.94
C HIS A 338 8.60 13.07 1.33
N GLY A 339 7.79 12.03 1.08
CA GLY A 339 6.36 12.00 1.42
C GLY A 339 5.59 10.93 0.64
N ALA A 340 4.31 10.75 0.97
CA ALA A 340 3.50 9.65 0.45
C ALA A 340 3.40 9.59 -1.09
N GLY A 341 3.54 10.72 -1.79
CA GLY A 341 3.52 10.77 -3.26
C GLY A 341 4.63 9.95 -3.92
N LEU A 342 5.80 9.80 -3.26
CA LEU A 342 6.91 8.99 -3.75
C LEU A 342 6.61 7.50 -3.76
N THR A 343 5.59 7.02 -3.05
CA THR A 343 5.19 5.60 -3.06
C THR A 343 4.90 5.08 -4.46
N ASN A 344 4.55 5.97 -5.40
CA ASN A 344 4.36 5.61 -6.80
C ASN A 344 5.60 5.02 -7.48
N ILE A 345 6.79 5.05 -6.86
CA ILE A 345 8.00 4.36 -7.32
C ILE A 345 7.80 2.85 -7.55
N VAL A 346 6.81 2.23 -6.90
CA VAL A 346 6.43 0.82 -7.16
C VAL A 346 6.03 0.57 -8.62
N PHE A 347 5.60 1.60 -9.35
CA PHE A 347 5.23 1.50 -10.77
C PHE A 347 6.38 1.86 -11.72
N LEU A 348 7.52 2.35 -11.24
CA LEU A 348 8.65 2.70 -12.10
C LEU A 348 9.22 1.46 -12.82
N PRO A 349 9.69 1.60 -14.07
CA PRO A 349 10.44 0.52 -14.72
C PRO A 349 11.74 0.22 -13.96
N GLU A 350 12.26 -0.99 -14.12
CA GLU A 350 13.57 -1.35 -13.60
C GLU A 350 14.67 -0.49 -14.25
N GLY A 351 15.67 -0.11 -13.48
CA GLY A 351 16.74 0.81 -13.89
C GLY A 351 16.36 2.29 -13.83
N ALA A 352 15.10 2.64 -13.57
CA ALA A 352 14.69 4.03 -13.37
C ALA A 352 15.35 4.65 -12.13
N VAL A 353 15.48 5.97 -12.14
CA VAL A 353 16.11 6.75 -11.07
C VAL A 353 15.05 7.39 -10.17
N LEU A 354 15.18 7.22 -8.87
CA LEU A 354 14.45 7.98 -7.85
C LEU A 354 15.41 9.02 -7.26
N VAL A 355 15.08 10.30 -7.43
CA VAL A 355 15.74 11.41 -6.74
C VAL A 355 14.81 11.89 -5.62
N GLN A 356 15.19 11.61 -4.39
CA GLN A 356 14.45 12.03 -3.21
C GLN A 356 15.06 13.29 -2.62
N VAL A 357 14.27 14.37 -2.55
CA VAL A 357 14.63 15.57 -1.80
C VAL A 357 14.34 15.33 -0.32
N VAL A 358 15.41 15.31 0.48
CA VAL A 358 15.40 15.03 1.91
C VAL A 358 15.54 16.33 2.68
N GLY A 359 14.45 16.73 3.33
CA GLY A 359 14.39 17.92 4.16
C GLY A 359 15.19 17.78 5.46
N LEU A 360 15.39 18.89 6.16
CA LEU A 360 16.03 18.91 7.47
C LEU A 360 15.30 17.95 8.44
N ALA A 361 16.09 17.15 9.16
CA ALA A 361 15.63 16.17 10.14
C ALA A 361 14.75 15.03 9.57
N LEU A 362 14.69 14.86 8.26
CA LEU A 362 13.94 13.80 7.58
C LEU A 362 14.84 12.67 7.05
N GLU A 363 16.12 12.61 7.44
CA GLU A 363 17.10 11.66 6.91
C GLU A 363 16.73 10.21 7.21
N TRP A 364 16.40 9.91 8.47
CA TRP A 364 15.99 8.57 8.89
C TRP A 364 14.73 8.09 8.14
N PRO A 365 13.59 8.80 8.19
CA PRO A 365 12.39 8.33 7.47
C PRO A 365 12.61 8.30 5.95
N SER A 366 13.44 9.18 5.40
CA SER A 366 13.78 9.15 3.97
C SER A 366 14.52 7.88 3.58
N THR A 367 15.54 7.52 4.36
CA THR A 367 16.34 6.32 4.17
C THR A 367 15.47 5.07 4.32
N HIS A 368 14.71 4.95 5.41
CA HIS A 368 13.97 3.72 5.73
C HIS A 368 12.72 3.51 4.89
N TYR A 369 12.06 4.57 4.40
CA TYR A 369 10.82 4.41 3.62
C TYR A 369 11.04 4.32 2.10
N PHE A 370 12.12 4.90 1.57
CA PHE A 370 12.35 4.97 0.13
C PHE A 370 13.78 4.66 -0.29
N GLY A 371 14.79 5.12 0.46
CA GLY A 371 16.20 4.87 0.15
C GLY A 371 16.57 3.38 0.16
N THR A 372 16.36 2.71 1.29
CA THR A 372 16.62 1.27 1.48
C THR A 372 15.73 0.38 0.59
N PRO A 373 14.43 0.67 0.40
CA PRO A 373 13.58 -0.17 -0.46
C PRO A 373 13.83 -0.04 -1.97
N ALA A 374 14.31 1.13 -2.45
CA ALA A 374 14.47 1.40 -3.88
C ALA A 374 15.36 0.39 -4.63
N PRO A 375 16.54 -0.03 -4.13
CA PRO A 375 17.34 -1.08 -4.77
C PRO A 375 16.61 -2.42 -4.93
N GLY A 376 15.81 -2.83 -3.94
CA GLY A 376 14.99 -4.06 -4.02
C GLY A 376 13.94 -4.00 -5.13
N MET A 377 13.46 -2.80 -5.47
CA MET A 377 12.57 -2.53 -6.60
C MET A 377 13.31 -2.43 -7.95
N GLY A 378 14.63 -2.62 -7.97
CA GLY A 378 15.47 -2.44 -9.15
C GLY A 378 15.62 -0.98 -9.56
N LEU A 379 15.57 -0.04 -8.61
CA LEU A 379 15.69 1.40 -8.87
C LEU A 379 17.07 1.92 -8.45
N ASN A 380 17.55 2.94 -9.16
CA ASN A 380 18.71 3.72 -8.77
C ASN A 380 18.26 4.83 -7.83
N TYR A 381 18.70 4.80 -6.57
CA TYR A 381 18.33 5.79 -5.56
C TYR A 381 19.37 6.91 -5.47
N ILE A 382 18.89 8.14 -5.40
CA ILE A 382 19.69 9.35 -5.19
C ILE A 382 19.04 10.18 -4.10
N GLU A 383 19.82 10.41 -3.05
CA GLU A 383 19.46 11.33 -1.99
C GLU A 383 19.92 12.75 -2.36
N TYR A 384 18.99 13.70 -2.39
CA TYR A 384 19.30 15.13 -2.36
C TYR A 384 19.00 15.69 -0.99
N LYS A 385 20.04 15.77 -0.16
CA LYS A 385 19.92 16.37 1.16
C LYS A 385 19.91 17.88 1.04
N THR A 386 18.84 18.52 1.53
CA THR A 386 18.72 19.98 1.50
C THR A 386 19.60 20.60 2.56
N GLU A 387 20.28 21.69 2.21
CA GLU A 387 20.94 22.55 3.18
C GLU A 387 19.93 23.47 3.90
N PRO A 388 20.25 24.01 5.09
CA PRO A 388 19.38 24.94 5.79
C PRO A 388 18.92 26.13 4.93
N GLU A 389 19.80 26.64 4.07
CA GLU A 389 19.52 27.74 3.14
C GLU A 389 18.42 27.42 2.12
N GLU A 390 18.22 26.15 1.80
CA GLU A 390 17.18 25.68 0.89
C GLU A 390 15.85 25.43 1.61
N SER A 391 15.83 25.41 2.94
CA SER A 391 14.62 25.17 3.73
C SER A 391 13.92 26.48 4.10
N SER A 392 12.59 26.55 3.93
CA SER A 392 11.77 27.68 4.38
C SER A 392 11.94 28.01 5.87
N LEU A 393 12.35 27.02 6.67
CA LEU A 393 12.58 27.15 8.10
C LEU A 393 13.67 28.18 8.44
N ILE A 394 14.68 28.37 7.57
CA ILE A 394 15.77 29.33 7.85
C ILE A 394 15.28 30.76 7.95
N SER A 395 14.35 31.13 7.06
CA SER A 395 13.75 32.46 7.05
C SER A 395 12.80 32.69 8.23
N ARG A 396 12.18 31.61 8.72
CA ARG A 396 11.16 31.65 9.77
C ARG A 396 11.77 31.65 11.17
N TYR A 397 12.79 30.85 11.40
CA TYR A 397 13.37 30.62 12.72
C TYR A 397 14.75 31.27 12.90
N GLY A 398 15.49 31.50 11.81
CA GLY A 398 16.89 31.91 11.86
C GLY A 398 17.85 30.73 12.09
N ARG A 399 19.12 30.92 11.72
CA ARG A 399 20.14 29.85 11.70
C ARG A 399 20.37 29.21 13.07
N ASP A 400 20.38 30.02 14.12
CA ASP A 400 20.76 29.58 15.47
C ASP A 400 19.60 28.95 16.25
N HIS A 401 18.38 28.94 15.69
CA HIS A 401 17.23 28.36 16.37
C HIS A 401 17.34 26.82 16.40
N PRO A 402 16.91 26.14 17.49
CA PRO A 402 17.06 24.68 17.61
C PRO A 402 16.41 23.86 16.49
N VAL A 403 15.35 24.36 15.84
CA VAL A 403 14.76 23.73 14.63
C VAL A 403 15.78 23.53 13.50
N ILE A 404 16.85 24.30 13.46
CA ILE A 404 17.92 24.17 12.47
C ILE A 404 19.21 23.69 13.11
N ALA A 405 19.62 24.31 14.21
CA ALA A 405 20.91 24.05 14.84
C ALA A 405 20.94 22.77 15.71
N ASP A 406 19.79 22.32 16.23
CA ASP A 406 19.68 21.12 17.07
C ASP A 406 18.35 20.38 16.85
N PRO A 407 18.15 19.74 15.69
CA PRO A 407 16.91 19.03 15.39
C PRO A 407 16.58 17.89 16.36
N ALA A 408 17.60 17.28 16.97
CA ALA A 408 17.44 16.23 17.96
C ALA A 408 16.66 16.73 19.18
N SER A 409 16.91 17.98 19.64
CA SER A 409 16.14 18.59 20.72
C SER A 409 14.66 18.78 20.39
N ILE A 410 14.30 18.97 19.11
CA ILE A 410 12.91 19.06 18.67
C ILE A 410 12.28 17.67 18.66
N ASN A 411 13.00 16.66 18.19
CA ASN A 411 12.54 15.27 18.21
C ASN A 411 12.29 14.79 19.65
N ALA A 412 13.18 15.14 20.60
CA ALA A 412 13.04 14.80 22.01
C ALA A 412 11.79 15.41 22.69
N LYS A 413 11.17 16.45 22.10
CA LYS A 413 9.89 16.99 22.58
C LYS A 413 8.68 16.15 22.15
N GLY A 414 8.89 15.15 21.30
CA GLY A 414 7.87 14.22 20.82
C GLY A 414 7.41 14.50 19.39
N TYR A 415 6.80 13.48 18.80
CA TYR A 415 6.42 13.42 17.38
C TYR A 415 5.59 14.62 16.90
N GLN A 416 4.71 15.17 17.73
CA GLN A 416 3.86 16.30 17.32
C GLN A 416 4.68 17.56 16.99
N PHE A 417 5.76 17.83 17.73
CA PHE A 417 6.65 18.97 17.45
C PHE A 417 7.53 18.70 16.24
N TYR A 418 8.04 17.47 16.11
CA TYR A 418 8.79 17.02 14.93
C TYR A 418 7.95 17.16 13.66
N ARG A 419 6.72 16.64 13.67
CA ARG A 419 5.77 16.71 12.55
C ARG A 419 5.47 18.16 12.18
N ALA A 420 5.15 19.01 13.16
CA ALA A 420 4.87 20.41 12.90
C ALA A 420 6.04 21.11 12.20
N ALA A 421 7.26 20.97 12.73
CA ALA A 421 8.43 21.66 12.18
C ALA A 421 8.85 21.10 10.81
N TYR A 422 9.06 19.79 10.70
CA TYR A 422 9.78 19.21 9.55
C TYR A 422 8.89 18.59 8.48
N LEU A 423 7.69 18.12 8.84
CA LEU A 423 6.75 17.51 7.90
C LEU A 423 5.74 18.53 7.35
N ILE A 424 5.33 19.53 8.15
CA ILE A 424 4.30 20.52 7.78
C ILE A 424 4.91 21.85 7.34
N GLU A 425 5.68 22.51 8.20
CA GLU A 425 6.09 23.90 7.99
C GLU A 425 7.27 24.07 7.03
N GLN A 426 8.04 23.01 6.84
CA GLN A 426 9.18 22.99 5.93
C GLN A 426 8.70 22.92 4.48
N SER A 427 9.30 23.74 3.62
CA SER A 427 9.19 23.75 2.16
C SER A 427 10.55 24.15 1.58
N PHE A 428 10.78 23.92 0.29
CA PHE A 428 12.12 23.93 -0.27
C PHE A 428 12.28 24.94 -1.41
N ASN A 429 13.38 25.67 -1.39
CA ASN A 429 13.89 26.45 -2.50
C ASN A 429 15.19 25.80 -2.98
N ILE A 430 15.07 24.93 -3.99
CA ILE A 430 16.14 24.02 -4.41
C ILE A 430 17.21 24.77 -5.18
N ASP A 431 18.48 24.56 -4.82
CA ASP A 431 19.60 25.04 -5.63
C ASP A 431 19.67 24.27 -6.96
N VAL A 432 19.05 24.86 -7.98
CA VAL A 432 18.97 24.28 -9.32
C VAL A 432 20.34 24.11 -9.98
N VAL A 433 21.39 24.84 -9.58
CA VAL A 433 22.74 24.69 -10.17
C VAL A 433 23.37 23.38 -9.66
N SER A 434 23.37 23.19 -8.35
CA SER A 434 23.87 21.96 -7.71
C SER A 434 23.01 20.75 -8.07
N HIS A 435 21.69 20.92 -8.13
CA HIS A 435 20.76 19.86 -8.53
C HIS A 435 20.92 19.43 -10.00
N CYS A 436 21.20 20.38 -10.89
CA CYS A 436 21.52 20.10 -12.29
C CYS A 436 22.73 19.16 -12.42
N VAL A 437 23.76 19.33 -11.58
CA VAL A 437 24.95 18.47 -11.59
C VAL A 437 24.61 17.03 -11.21
N MET A 438 23.79 16.80 -10.18
CA MET A 438 23.48 15.43 -9.78
C MET A 438 22.53 14.71 -10.74
N VAL A 439 21.50 15.41 -11.26
CA VAL A 439 20.59 14.83 -12.26
C VAL A 439 21.39 14.45 -13.50
N LEU A 440 22.39 15.27 -13.86
CA LEU A 440 23.33 14.91 -14.90
C LEU A 440 24.19 13.71 -14.48
N ASP A 441 24.90 13.72 -13.36
CA ASP A 441 25.82 12.61 -13.02
C ASP A 441 25.14 11.23 -12.97
N SER A 442 23.87 11.20 -12.53
CA SER A 442 23.03 10.00 -12.50
C SER A 442 22.43 9.57 -13.84
N SER A 443 22.02 10.51 -14.69
CA SER A 443 21.60 10.19 -16.06
C SER A 443 22.78 9.91 -16.98
N TRP A 444 23.96 10.44 -16.67
CA TRP A 444 25.21 10.27 -17.41
C TRP A 444 25.92 8.95 -17.10
N THR A 445 25.73 8.36 -15.92
CA THR A 445 26.21 6.99 -15.63
C THR A 445 25.41 5.92 -16.38
N CYS A 446 24.13 6.18 -16.67
CA CYS A 446 23.32 5.31 -17.53
C CYS A 446 23.61 5.52 -19.03
N CYS A 447 24.09 6.71 -19.44
CA CYS A 447 24.29 7.09 -20.85
C CYS A 447 25.75 7.20 -21.34
N LYS A 448 26.76 6.70 -20.59
CA LYS A 448 28.16 6.72 -21.07
C LYS A 448 28.40 5.71 -22.19
N LYS A 449 28.17 6.14 -23.44
CA LYS A 449 28.98 5.85 -24.64
C LYS A 449 28.71 6.90 -25.73
N ASN A 450 29.27 8.11 -25.61
CA ASN A 450 30.25 8.68 -26.56
C ASN A 450 30.72 10.08 -26.11
N PRO A 451 31.96 10.48 -26.44
CA PRO A 451 32.54 11.77 -26.11
C PRO A 451 32.16 12.80 -27.18
N ASP A 452 31.89 14.03 -26.75
CA ASP A 452 32.28 15.28 -27.42
C ASP A 452 31.40 16.40 -26.82
N GLY A 453 32.05 17.28 -26.07
CA GLY A 453 31.40 18.33 -25.30
C GLY A 453 31.13 19.61 -26.09
N ASP A 454 30.22 20.42 -25.57
CA ASP A 454 30.41 21.88 -25.52
C ASP A 454 29.39 22.51 -24.55
N GLU A 455 29.89 23.40 -23.68
CA GLU A 455 29.12 24.17 -22.70
C GLU A 455 28.59 25.47 -23.31
N GLY A 456 27.35 25.86 -22.96
CA GLY A 456 26.75 27.13 -23.39
C GLY A 456 25.76 27.71 -22.38
N TYR A 457 26.19 28.76 -21.68
CA TYR A 457 25.47 29.59 -20.71
C TYR A 457 24.50 30.58 -21.39
N TYR A 458 23.39 31.02 -20.76
CA TYR A 458 22.73 32.37 -20.80
C TYR A 458 21.29 32.39 -20.20
N PRO A 459 20.71 33.56 -19.80
CA PRO A 459 20.08 33.79 -18.49
C PRO A 459 18.54 33.93 -18.46
N ALA A 460 18.03 33.99 -17.22
CA ALA A 460 16.64 34.01 -16.74
C ALA A 460 15.81 35.28 -17.06
N LEU A 461 14.48 35.10 -17.08
CA LEU A 461 13.44 36.15 -17.01
C LEU A 461 12.18 35.66 -16.27
N SER A 462 11.43 36.62 -15.74
CA SER A 462 10.69 36.62 -14.48
C SER A 462 9.17 36.37 -14.52
N THR A 463 8.71 35.63 -13.49
CA THR A 463 7.53 35.78 -12.57
C THR A 463 6.10 36.12 -13.04
N GLY A 464 5.11 35.45 -12.41
CA GLY A 464 3.70 35.85 -12.36
C GLY A 464 2.73 34.89 -11.63
N MET A 465 2.57 35.10 -10.31
CA MET A 465 1.42 34.90 -9.37
C MET A 465 0.34 33.79 -9.53
N GLU A 466 0.36 32.88 -8.53
CA GLU A 466 -0.66 32.51 -7.51
C GLU A 466 -2.16 32.33 -7.81
N GLY A 467 -2.71 31.25 -7.22
CA GLY A 467 -4.13 31.02 -6.96
C GLY A 467 -4.33 29.79 -6.06
N ASP A 468 -4.82 30.03 -4.84
CA ASP A 468 -4.95 29.07 -3.73
C ASP A 468 -6.06 28.02 -3.92
N GLY A 469 -5.85 26.81 -3.38
CA GLY A 469 -6.85 25.76 -3.23
C GLY A 469 -6.44 24.74 -2.16
N ASP A 470 -7.28 24.58 -1.14
CA ASP A 470 -7.04 23.74 0.04
C ASP A 470 -7.36 22.25 -0.20
N ASP A 471 -6.37 21.35 -0.20
CA ASP A 471 -6.57 19.89 -0.11
C ASP A 471 -5.65 19.22 0.93
N ASP A 472 -6.22 18.75 2.05
CA ASP A 472 -5.50 18.16 3.21
C ASP A 472 -4.85 16.83 2.85
N ASP A 473 -3.52 16.81 2.79
CA ASP A 473 -2.70 15.60 2.67
C ASP A 473 -2.40 15.03 4.07
N GLY A 474 -3.13 13.95 4.40
CA GLY A 474 -2.92 13.17 5.61
C GLY A 474 -1.57 12.45 5.62
N ASP A 475 -0.51 13.19 5.95
CA ASP A 475 0.81 12.64 6.25
C ASP A 475 0.87 12.19 7.72
N TYR A 476 0.80 10.87 7.93
CA TYR A 476 1.09 10.19 9.19
C TYR A 476 2.39 9.38 9.06
N ASP A 477 3.48 10.02 8.61
CA ASP A 477 4.80 9.41 8.60
C ASP A 477 5.30 9.28 10.05
N TYR A 478 4.93 8.21 10.77
CA TYR A 478 5.38 7.96 12.15
C TYR A 478 6.77 7.35 12.15
N ALA A 479 7.79 8.16 12.46
CA ALA A 479 9.12 7.65 12.78
C ALA A 479 9.11 7.15 14.23
N PRO A 480 9.38 5.85 14.52
CA PRO A 480 9.64 5.43 15.88
C PRO A 480 10.82 6.23 16.44
N ALA A 481 10.71 6.66 17.70
CA ALA A 481 11.80 7.30 18.40
C ALA A 481 13.01 6.36 18.32
N ALA A 482 14.15 6.87 17.80
CA ALA A 482 15.40 6.13 17.79
C ALA A 482 15.67 5.59 19.19
N SER A 483 15.49 4.28 19.37
CA SER A 483 16.05 3.57 20.49
C SER A 483 17.56 3.71 20.35
N THR A 484 18.17 4.38 21.31
CA THR A 484 19.61 4.32 21.51
C THR A 484 19.99 2.86 21.65
N GLU A 485 20.57 2.29 20.60
CA GLU A 485 21.35 1.06 20.72
C GLU A 485 22.60 1.45 21.50
N ASP A 486 22.63 1.05 22.78
CA ASP A 486 23.83 1.09 23.59
C ASP A 486 24.80 0.05 23.00
N ASP A 487 25.89 0.53 22.41
CA ASP A 487 27.06 -0.27 22.09
C ASP A 487 27.68 -0.77 23.42
N ASP A 488 27.33 -2.00 23.81
CA ASP A 488 27.99 -2.75 24.87
C ASP A 488 29.43 -3.14 24.43
N ASP A 489 30.34 -2.18 24.48
CA ASP A 489 31.78 -2.48 24.54
C ASP A 489 32.14 -2.92 25.97
N ASN A 490 32.09 -4.24 26.10
CA ASN A 490 32.60 -5.03 27.20
C ASN A 490 34.10 -4.75 27.43
N ASP A 491 34.42 -3.88 28.41
CA ASP A 491 35.76 -3.86 29.01
C ASP A 491 35.72 -4.14 30.51
N SER A 492 36.41 -5.22 30.85
CA SER A 492 36.56 -5.83 32.15
C SER A 492 37.32 -4.93 33.13
N GLY A 493 36.79 -4.74 34.34
CA GLY A 493 37.53 -4.03 35.38
C GLY A 493 36.79 -3.87 36.71
N PHE A 494 36.56 -4.99 37.41
CA PHE A 494 36.26 -5.00 38.83
C PHE A 494 37.37 -4.28 39.62
N ASP A 495 37.07 -3.22 40.36
CA ASP A 495 37.53 -3.12 41.75
C ASP A 495 36.54 -2.36 42.65
N SER A 496 36.39 -2.95 43.81
CA SER A 496 35.56 -2.68 44.97
C SER A 496 35.89 -1.36 45.69
N THR A 497 34.88 -0.69 46.27
CA THR A 497 34.79 -0.47 47.73
C THR A 497 33.46 0.16 48.18
N LEU A 498 33.00 -0.33 49.32
CA LEU A 498 31.79 0.00 50.08
C LEU A 498 31.86 1.33 50.84
N ALA A 499 30.67 1.92 51.07
CA ALA A 499 30.13 2.50 52.33
C ALA A 499 29.24 3.71 51.99
N ALA A 500 28.00 3.87 52.43
CA ALA A 500 27.17 3.20 53.44
C ALA A 500 25.68 3.35 53.09
#